data_AF-A0A941ZD58-F1
#
_entry.id   AF-A0A941ZD58-F1
#
_cell.length_a   1.000
_cell.length_b   1.000
_cell.length_c   1.000
_cell.angle_alpha   90.00
_cell.angle_beta   90.00
_cell.angle_gamma   90.00
#
_symmetry.space_group_name_H-M   'P 1'
#
loop_
_entity.id
_entity.type
_entity.pdbx_description
1 polymer ?
#
loop_
_entity_poly.entity_id
_entity_poly.type
_entity_poly.pdbx_seq_one_letter_code
_entity_poly.pdbx_strand_id
1 'polypeptide(L)' 'MDKKPEEMTVEELVAELHRLKDNLCDFEDMHSFTFRKTTVHIGAEMAHNMQTEFEEECRKYQKQIEEIETELKARDAS' A
#
# COMPACT_ATOMS: atom_id res chain seq x y z
N MET A 1 3.78 -11.90 -0.34
CA MET A 1 3.83 -12.29 -1.76
C MET A 1 4.67 -13.53 -1.87
N ASP A 2 4.08 -14.65 -2.30
CA ASP A 2 4.81 -15.93 -2.50
C ASP A 2 5.44 -16.03 -3.90
N LYS A 3 5.10 -15.14 -4.83
CA LYS A 3 5.65 -15.04 -6.19
C LYS A 3 6.20 -13.64 -6.45
N LYS A 4 7.27 -13.53 -7.23
CA LYS A 4 7.77 -12.23 -7.71
C LYS A 4 6.91 -11.71 -8.88
N PRO A 5 6.85 -10.39 -9.12
CA PRO A 5 6.13 -9.83 -10.27
C PRO A 5 6.55 -10.44 -11.62
N GLU A 6 7.84 -10.72 -11.79
CA GLU A 6 8.41 -11.35 -12.98
C GLU A 6 7.84 -12.76 -13.27
N GLU A 7 7.36 -13.46 -12.24
CA GLU A 7 6.86 -14.84 -12.33
C GLU A 7 5.34 -14.91 -12.52
N MET A 8 4.64 -13.77 -12.40
CA MET A 8 3.19 -13.67 -12.57
C MET A 8 2.84 -13.45 -14.04
N THR A 9 1.67 -13.90 -14.47
CA THR A 9 1.07 -13.54 -15.76
C THR A 9 0.55 -12.10 -15.75
N VAL A 10 0.23 -11.53 -16.93
CA VAL A 10 -0.38 -10.18 -17.01
C VAL A 10 -1.70 -10.11 -16.23
N GLU A 11 -2.54 -11.14 -16.32
CA GLU A 11 -3.79 -11.21 -15.56
C GLU A 11 -3.56 -11.24 -14.04
N GLU A 12 -2.59 -12.04 -13.58
CA GLU A 12 -2.20 -12.09 -12.17
C GLU A 12 -1.63 -10.74 -11.69
N LEU A 13 -0.82 -10.05 -12.51
CA LEU A 13 -0.28 -8.73 -12.18
C LEU A 13 -1.38 -7.67 -12.08
N VAL A 14 -2.34 -7.66 -13.00
CA VAL A 14 -3.48 -6.72 -12.95
C VAL A 14 -4.35 -6.99 -11.72
N ALA A 15 -4.64 -8.25 -11.43
CA ALA A 15 -5.43 -8.63 -10.25
C ALA A 15 -4.71 -8.25 -8.95
N GLU A 16 -3.39 -8.47 -8.89
CA GLU A 16 -2.57 -8.10 -7.74
C GLU A 16 -2.45 -6.58 -7.58
N LEU A 17 -2.30 -5.85 -8.68
CA LEU A 17 -2.30 -4.38 -8.68
C LEU A 17 -3.59 -3.83 -8.09
N HIS A 18 -4.74 -4.37 -8.50
CA HIS A 18 -6.04 -3.99 -7.96
C HIS A 18 -6.11 -4.30 -6.46
N ARG A 19 -5.71 -5.52 -6.06
CA ARG A 19 -5.69 -5.91 -4.65
C ARG A 19 -4.83 -4.99 -3.79
N LEU A 20 -3.65 -4.60 -4.25
CA LEU A 20 -2.77 -3.70 -3.52
C LEU A 20 -3.36 -2.29 -3.41
N LYS A 21 -3.99 -1.79 -4.47
CA LYS A 21 -4.66 -0.47 -4.47
C LYS A 21 -5.86 -0.46 -3.52
N ASP A 22 -6.69 -1.51 -3.54
CA ASP A 22 -7.82 -1.66 -2.64
C ASP A 22 -7.34 -1.75 -1.18
N ASN A 23 -6.32 -2.57 -0.90
CA ASN A 23 -5.74 -2.69 0.43
C ASN A 23 -5.15 -1.37 0.94
N LEU A 24 -4.48 -0.60 0.08
CA LEU A 24 -3.94 0.71 0.43
C LEU A 24 -5.09 1.67 0.79
N CYS A 25 -6.14 1.73 -0.02
CA CYS A 25 -7.31 2.56 0.25
C CYS A 25 -7.96 2.18 1.60
N ASP A 26 -8.20 0.90 1.84
CA ASP A 26 -8.78 0.41 3.10
C ASP A 26 -7.90 0.76 4.30
N PHE A 27 -6.57 0.67 4.14
CA PHE A 27 -5.61 1.01 5.18
C PHE A 27 -5.59 2.51 5.48
N GLU A 28 -5.60 3.37 4.45
CA GLU A 28 -5.68 4.83 4.58
C GLU A 28 -6.98 5.26 5.29
N ASP A 29 -8.10 4.64 4.92
CA ASP A 29 -9.40 4.89 5.55
C ASP A 29 -9.42 4.45 7.02
N MET A 30 -8.90 3.26 7.31
CA MET A 30 -8.80 2.76 8.68
C MET A 30 -7.91 3.66 9.55
N HIS A 31 -6.76 4.09 9.02
CA HIS A 31 -5.86 4.99 9.72
C HIS A 31 -6.53 6.34 9.97
N SER A 32 -7.12 6.96 8.94
CA SER A 32 -7.83 8.24 9.05
C SER A 32 -8.92 8.19 10.13
N PHE A 33 -9.72 7.11 10.14
CA PHE A 33 -10.76 6.90 11.14
C PHE A 33 -10.20 6.72 12.56
N THR A 34 -9.19 5.87 12.72
CA THR A 34 -8.60 5.54 14.01
C THR A 34 -7.85 6.74 14.58
N PHE A 35 -6.97 7.35 13.78
CA PHE A 35 -6.16 8.51 14.13
C PHE A 35 -7.05 9.66 14.61
N ARG A 36 -8.12 10.01 13.88
CA ARG A 36 -9.06 11.07 14.30
C ARG A 36 -9.73 10.77 15.64
N LYS A 37 -10.01 9.50 15.95
CA LYS A 37 -10.66 9.11 17.21
C LYS A 37 -9.70 9.02 18.39
N THR A 38 -8.46 8.61 18.17
CA THR A 38 -7.52 8.31 19.25
C THR A 38 -6.57 9.46 19.55
N THR A 39 -6.23 10.30 18.58
CA THR A 39 -5.24 11.40 18.72
C THR A 39 -5.57 12.39 19.84
N VAL A 40 -6.84 12.66 20.08
CA VAL A 40 -7.30 13.53 21.18
C VAL A 40 -7.04 12.94 22.58
N HIS A 41 -6.68 11.65 22.67
CA HIS A 41 -6.50 10.91 23.92
C HIS A 41 -5.07 10.36 24.13
N ILE A 42 -4.32 10.07 23.07
CA ILE A 42 -3.03 9.36 23.14
C ILE A 42 -1.80 10.28 23.31
N GLY A 43 -1.98 11.60 23.24
CA GLY A 43 -0.89 12.57 23.35
C GLY A 43 -0.02 12.66 22.09
N ALA A 44 0.81 13.72 22.03
CA ALA A 44 1.52 14.10 20.81
C ALA A 44 2.56 13.07 20.34
N GLU A 45 3.29 12.46 21.26
CA GLU A 45 4.34 11.47 20.93
C GLU A 45 3.74 10.19 20.32
N MET A 46 2.68 9.63 20.93
CA MET A 46 2.01 8.44 20.38
C MET A 46 1.33 8.74 19.05
N ALA A 47 0.73 9.92 18.89
CA ALA A 47 0.17 10.35 17.62
C ALA A 47 1.25 10.45 16.53
N HIS A 48 2.42 11.00 16.86
CA HIS A 48 3.54 11.07 15.92
C HIS A 48 4.03 9.68 15.51
N ASN A 49 4.17 8.76 16.46
CA ASN A 49 4.62 7.39 16.17
C ASN A 49 3.61 6.66 15.27
N MET A 50 2.31 6.77 15.57
CA MET A 50 1.24 6.18 14.77
C MET A 50 1.24 6.72 13.34
N GLN A 51 1.43 8.03 13.16
CA GLN A 51 1.54 8.66 11.85
C GLN A 51 2.79 8.17 11.08
N THR A 52 3.93 8.02 11.78
CA THR A 52 5.18 7.55 11.18
C THR A 52 5.03 6.10 10.68
N GLU A 53 4.49 5.22 11.52
CA GLU A 53 4.22 3.82 11.15
C GLU A 53 3.28 3.72 9.95
N PHE A 54 2.22 4.54 9.94
CA PHE A 54 1.29 4.63 8.82
C PHE A 54 1.98 5.04 7.52
N GLU A 55 2.82 6.07 7.55
CA GLU A 55 3.56 6.53 6.37
C GLU A 55 4.55 5.47 5.85
N GLU A 56 5.21 4.74 6.74
CA GLU A 56 6.10 3.64 6.36
C GLU A 56 5.35 2.51 5.66
N GLU A 57 4.18 2.11 6.16
CA GLU A 57 3.36 1.09 5.53
C GLU A 57 2.80 1.57 4.18
N CYS A 58 2.34 2.82 4.08
CA CYS A 58 1.91 3.39 2.80
C CYS A 58 3.02 3.35 1.75
N ARG A 59 4.27 3.67 2.13
CA ARG A 59 5.42 3.59 1.22
C ARG A 59 5.70 2.16 0.76
N LYS A 60 5.49 1.15 1.61
CA LYS A 60 5.64 -0.27 1.22
C LYS A 60 4.61 -0.66 0.16
N TYR A 61 3.34 -0.29 0.35
CA TYR A 61 2.30 -0.53 -0.65
C TYR A 61 2.60 0.21 -1.96
N GLN A 62 2.95 1.49 -1.89
CA GLN A 62 3.30 2.30 -3.06
C GLN A 62 4.45 1.69 -3.85
N LYS A 63 5.51 1.24 -3.15
CA LYS A 63 6.64 0.57 -3.80
C LYS A 63 6.22 -0.71 -4.51
N GLN A 64 5.40 -1.56 -3.88
CA GLN A 64 4.91 -2.79 -4.50
C GLN A 64 4.02 -2.51 -5.72
N ILE A 65 3.19 -1.47 -5.64
CA ILE A 65 2.37 -0.99 -6.75
C ILE A 65 3.26 -0.53 -7.90
N GLU A 66 4.27 0.30 -7.64
CA GLU A 66 5.22 0.78 -8.64
C GLU A 66 6.00 -0.36 -9.33
N GLU A 67 6.43 -1.37 -8.57
CA GLU A 67 7.10 -2.56 -9.10
C GLU A 67 6.20 -3.31 -10.10
N ILE A 68 4.92 -3.52 -9.76
CA ILE A 68 3.96 -4.19 -10.63
C ILE A 68 3.60 -3.34 -11.85
N GLU A 69 3.41 -2.02 -11.67
CA GLU A 69 3.11 -1.11 -12.79
C GLU A 69 4.29 -1.03 -13.78
N THR A 70 5.53 -1.05 -13.27
CA THR A 70 6.73 -1.09 -14.10
C THR A 70 6.81 -2.37 -14.92
N GLU A 71 6.53 -3.52 -14.30
CA GLU A 71 6.52 -4.82 -14.98
C GLU A 71 5.41 -4.90 -16.05
N LEU A 72 4.20 -4.45 -15.73
CA LEU A 72 3.09 -4.37 -16.69
C LEU A 72 3.47 -3.50 -17.90
N LYS A 73 4.06 -2.33 -17.65
CA LYS A 73 4.50 -1.43 -18.71
C LYS A 73 5.61 -2.02 -19.58
N ALA A 74 6.54 -2.78 -19.00
CA ALA A 74 7.60 -3.47 -19.74
C ALA A 74 7.02 -4.53 -20.68
N ARG A 75 5.96 -5.23 -20.25
CA ARG A 75 5.27 -6.25 -21.05
C ARG A 75 4.39 -5.66 -22.14
N ASP A 76 3.71 -4.54 -21.88
CA ASP A 76 2.91 -3.85 -22.89
C ASP A 76 3.78 -3.21 -23.99
N ALA A 77 5.04 -2.90 -23.69
CA ALA A 77 6.02 -2.36 -24.64
C ALA A 77 6.77 -3.44 -25.46
N SER A 78 6.51 -4.73 -25.20
CA SER A 78 7.15 -5.89 -25.85
C SER A 78 6.22 -6.56 -26.85
#